data_AF-A0A933HUQ4-F1
#
_entry.id   AF-A0A933HUQ4-F1
#
_cell.length_a   1.000
_cell.length_b   1.000
_cell.length_c   1.000
_cell.angle_alpha   90.00
_cell.angle_beta   90.00
_cell.angle_gamma   90.00
#
_symmetry.space_group_name_H-M   'P 1'
#
loop_
_entity.id
_entity.type
_entity.pdbx_description
1 polymer ?
#
loop_
_entity_poly.entity_id
_entity_poly.type
_entity_poly.pdbx_seq_one_letter_code
_entity_poly.pdbx_strand_id
1 'polypeptide(L)'
;MQNHKLFKSLGAAICFVISLAAVYGLAAASRPATPPTTIQVNMYKLVEGGGAPIYVNDTPAACSITDNRDKWGCTAFYQPTNASTPLRATVVPYPYGSTAAPQISFENDYLKNVVPGEMEASIAPSVALQAQAIAARSYGWNKSGDLDNSTNRQLFVPYRFEYLRVEGGDTGHNPTTTPTPNVSNCASISSTGNTHYQRTVCDAIHATAGEYITASGVSTPAFAEFSKDAYLNTNAGGQSYLKAVTDTISYDGAIPTIVAQYNAHGHGMSQNGAMRWGHGNASRSGTGAAWSVKWDSPKQILTHYYTGIDLRDGSDTVLTPPRRWNWLQQQGIPDTLSMQDGAFVTLQIQNTGTEAWGNGAYSIWYRWCQTDGTSCADYASSADWAPNSPLYSDDPNAIQVNPGETIGEAYAYVWPDEALGTGAKRLVIDLCTSLEIGFRKKPEESMAQWQKRLRQAQKQFQRQQPQTTWECFGNQSPQWFTYQKDINITQ
;
A
#
# COMPACT_ATOMS: atom_id res chain seq x y z
N MET A 1 81.43 3.69 22.76
CA MET A 1 80.69 4.13 21.55
C MET A 1 79.56 3.14 21.30
N GLN A 2 78.32 3.65 21.23
CA GLN A 2 77.14 3.15 20.46
C GLN A 2 76.94 1.62 20.36
N ASN A 3 75.90 1.02 20.93
CA ASN A 3 74.44 1.14 20.75
C ASN A 3 73.88 -0.17 20.15
N HIS A 4 72.89 -0.70 20.87
CA HIS A 4 71.87 -1.67 20.50
C HIS A 4 71.58 -1.90 19.01
N LYS A 5 71.45 -3.18 18.63
CA LYS A 5 70.24 -3.79 17.99
C LYS A 5 70.63 -5.16 17.39
N LEU A 6 69.97 -6.23 17.84
CA LEU A 6 69.38 -7.30 17.01
C LEU A 6 69.00 -8.49 17.92
N PHE A 7 67.80 -8.45 18.47
CA PHE A 7 67.09 -9.64 18.93
C PHE A 7 65.61 -9.33 18.76
N LYS A 8 64.94 -10.03 17.84
CA LYS A 8 63.49 -10.29 17.72
C LYS A 8 63.13 -10.55 16.26
N SER A 9 62.97 -11.82 15.88
CA SER A 9 61.82 -12.32 15.10
C SER A 9 62.04 -13.80 14.73
N LEU A 10 61.78 -14.71 15.65
CA LEU A 10 61.44 -16.09 15.30
C LEU A 10 60.26 -16.46 16.20
N GLY A 11 59.04 -16.42 15.67
CA GLY A 11 57.85 -16.71 16.44
C GLY A 11 56.60 -16.00 15.94
N ALA A 12 56.22 -16.22 14.68
CA ALA A 12 54.91 -15.85 14.14
C ALA A 12 54.64 -16.57 12.81
N ALA A 13 54.69 -17.90 12.79
CA ALA A 13 54.28 -18.66 11.61
C ALA A 13 53.92 -20.10 12.01
N ILE A 14 52.89 -20.28 12.84
CA ILE A 14 52.04 -21.48 13.03
C ILE A 14 50.97 -21.03 14.05
N CYS A 15 49.97 -20.26 13.58
CA CYS A 15 48.71 -19.98 14.30
C CYS A 15 47.69 -19.22 13.42
N PHE A 16 47.75 -19.39 12.09
CA PHE A 16 46.88 -18.65 11.15
C PHE A 16 46.18 -19.56 10.13
N VAL A 17 45.85 -20.79 10.54
CA VAL A 17 45.06 -21.75 9.72
C VAL A 17 43.88 -22.35 10.50
N ILE A 18 43.63 -21.94 11.75
CA ILE A 18 42.47 -22.38 12.55
C ILE A 18 41.74 -21.15 13.11
N SER A 19 41.25 -20.28 12.24
CA SER A 19 40.31 -19.19 12.61
C SER A 19 39.44 -18.74 11.42
N LEU A 20 39.22 -19.60 10.43
CA LEU A 20 38.33 -19.30 9.28
C LEU A 20 37.17 -20.29 9.15
N ALA A 21 36.77 -20.93 10.26
CA ALA A 21 35.67 -21.90 10.31
C ALA A 21 34.58 -21.52 11.32
N ALA A 22 34.54 -20.29 11.83
CA ALA A 22 33.65 -19.92 12.93
C ALA A 22 33.08 -18.49 12.85
N VAL A 23 32.48 -18.07 11.72
CA VAL A 23 31.31 -17.15 11.69
C VAL A 23 30.55 -17.33 10.35
N TYR A 24 30.26 -18.57 9.95
CA TYR A 24 29.04 -18.78 9.15
C TYR A 24 28.07 -19.40 10.13
N GLY A 25 27.46 -18.54 10.96
CA GLY A 25 26.21 -18.91 11.58
C GLY A 25 25.30 -19.31 10.44
N LEU A 26 25.04 -20.62 10.32
CA LEU A 26 23.92 -21.12 9.56
C LEU A 26 22.73 -20.40 10.17
N ALA A 27 22.31 -19.29 9.57
CA ALA A 27 21.04 -18.68 9.85
C ALA A 27 20.05 -19.83 9.73
N ALA A 28 19.46 -20.24 10.85
CA ALA A 28 18.49 -21.30 10.87
C ALA A 28 17.52 -20.97 9.74
N ALA A 29 17.45 -21.85 8.74
CA ALA A 29 16.64 -21.63 7.55
C ALA A 29 15.28 -21.13 8.04
N SER A 30 15.00 -19.85 7.81
CA SER A 30 13.78 -19.21 8.27
C SER A 30 12.69 -20.00 7.61
N ARG A 31 12.00 -20.86 8.38
CA ARG A 31 10.92 -21.69 7.84
C ARG A 31 10.04 -20.75 7.02
N PRO A 32 9.81 -21.01 5.72
CA PRO A 32 8.82 -20.26 4.97
C PRO A 32 7.55 -20.41 5.77
N ALA A 33 7.16 -19.32 6.41
CA ALA A 33 6.14 -19.40 7.41
C ALA A 33 4.86 -19.60 6.60
N THR A 34 4.20 -20.74 6.75
CA THR A 34 2.82 -20.87 6.27
C THR A 34 1.95 -19.97 7.15
N PRO A 35 1.01 -19.18 6.58
CA PRO A 35 0.07 -18.41 7.38
C PRO A 35 -0.60 -19.30 8.44
N PRO A 36 -0.80 -18.82 9.67
CA PRO A 36 -1.43 -19.62 10.70
C PRO A 36 -2.88 -19.91 10.30
N THR A 37 -3.30 -21.17 10.39
CA THR A 37 -4.70 -21.54 10.11
C THR A 37 -5.64 -21.06 11.22
N THR A 38 -5.10 -20.91 12.43
CA THR A 38 -5.79 -20.42 13.62
C THR A 38 -4.91 -19.48 14.40
N ILE A 39 -5.52 -18.56 15.14
CA ILE A 39 -4.82 -17.64 16.03
C ILE A 39 -5.48 -17.59 17.40
N GLN A 40 -4.68 -17.36 18.44
CA GLN A 40 -5.17 -17.10 19.79
C GLN A 40 -5.38 -15.60 19.99
N VAL A 41 -6.55 -15.21 20.49
CA VAL A 41 -6.86 -13.80 20.79
C VAL A 41 -7.41 -13.70 22.19
N ASN A 42 -6.81 -12.85 23.03
CA ASN A 42 -7.37 -12.53 24.34
C ASN A 42 -8.60 -11.62 24.19
N MET A 43 -9.73 -12.06 24.73
CA MET A 43 -11.03 -11.40 24.57
C MET A 43 -11.41 -10.63 25.83
N TYR A 44 -11.47 -9.31 25.70
CA TYR A 44 -11.82 -8.39 26.77
C TYR A 44 -13.12 -7.66 26.47
N LYS A 45 -13.79 -7.22 27.54
CA LYS A 45 -14.83 -6.20 27.46
C LYS A 45 -14.16 -4.88 27.08
N LEU A 46 -14.72 -4.18 26.10
CA LEU A 46 -14.13 -2.96 25.56
C LEU A 46 -15.04 -1.74 25.81
N VAL A 47 -14.43 -0.56 25.91
CA VAL A 47 -15.14 0.72 25.90
C VAL A 47 -15.75 0.95 24.52
N GLU A 48 -17.04 1.30 24.49
CA GLU A 48 -17.75 1.63 23.25
C GLU A 48 -17.08 2.80 22.52
N GLY A 49 -16.96 2.69 21.19
CA GLY A 49 -16.41 3.76 20.34
C GLY A 49 -14.89 3.99 20.43
N GLY A 50 -14.20 3.43 21.42
CA GLY A 50 -12.74 3.55 21.59
C GLY A 50 -11.98 2.24 21.53
N GLY A 51 -12.64 1.10 21.79
CA GLY A 51 -12.04 -0.22 21.69
C GLY A 51 -10.96 -0.52 22.73
N ALA A 52 -10.77 0.34 23.74
CA ALA A 52 -9.85 0.11 24.84
C ALA A 52 -10.42 -0.92 25.84
N PRO A 53 -9.58 -1.77 26.47
CA PRO A 53 -10.06 -2.72 27.48
C PRO A 53 -10.66 -2.02 28.71
N ILE A 54 -11.73 -2.60 29.26
CA ILE A 54 -12.27 -2.22 30.56
C ILE A 54 -11.47 -2.95 31.64
N TYR A 55 -10.99 -2.23 32.65
CA TYR A 55 -10.19 -2.79 33.75
C TYR A 55 -11.03 -2.97 35.02
N VAL A 56 -10.85 -4.10 35.70
CA VAL A 56 -11.39 -4.40 37.03
C VAL A 56 -10.22 -4.80 37.92
N ASN A 57 -9.93 -4.00 38.95
CA ASN A 57 -8.75 -4.18 39.82
C ASN A 57 -7.44 -4.28 39.01
N ASP A 58 -7.20 -3.31 38.14
CA ASP A 58 -6.01 -3.22 37.25
C ASP A 58 -5.80 -4.41 36.30
N THR A 59 -6.80 -5.27 36.15
CA THR A 59 -6.79 -6.42 35.22
C THR A 59 -7.84 -6.21 34.15
N PRO A 60 -7.52 -6.39 32.85
CA PRO A 60 -8.53 -6.37 31.78
C PRO A 60 -9.65 -7.37 32.05
N ALA A 61 -10.90 -6.90 32.01
CA ALA A 61 -12.05 -7.73 32.25
C ALA A 61 -12.31 -8.65 31.05
N ALA A 62 -12.12 -9.96 31.23
CA ALA A 62 -12.34 -10.94 30.17
C ALA A 62 -13.82 -11.11 29.78
N CYS A 63 -14.05 -11.57 28.55
CA CYS A 63 -15.34 -12.07 28.10
C CYS A 63 -15.65 -13.45 28.74
N SER A 64 -16.86 -13.59 29.27
CA SER A 64 -17.42 -14.76 29.98
C SER A 64 -18.94 -14.90 29.76
N ILE A 65 -19.50 -16.10 29.79
CA ILE A 65 -20.82 -16.43 29.20
C ILE A 65 -22.08 -15.79 29.79
N THR A 66 -22.10 -15.45 31.08
CA THR A 66 -23.32 -14.93 31.73
C THR A 66 -23.43 -13.41 31.67
N ASP A 67 -22.31 -12.69 31.78
CA ASP A 67 -22.33 -11.24 32.02
C ASP A 67 -21.98 -10.41 30.78
N ASN A 68 -21.73 -11.05 29.63
CA ASN A 68 -21.11 -10.41 28.46
C ASN A 68 -21.93 -10.46 27.18
N ARG A 69 -23.19 -10.87 27.28
CA ARG A 69 -24.08 -10.97 26.12
C ARG A 69 -24.52 -9.60 25.57
N ASP A 70 -24.18 -8.55 26.29
CA ASP A 70 -24.48 -7.15 26.00
C ASP A 70 -23.30 -6.29 26.47
N LYS A 71 -22.09 -6.73 26.13
CA LYS A 71 -20.84 -5.97 26.33
C LYS A 71 -20.08 -5.89 25.02
N TRP A 72 -19.78 -4.66 24.61
CA TRP A 72 -18.88 -4.39 23.49
C TRP A 72 -17.52 -5.08 23.72
N GLY A 73 -16.91 -5.57 22.64
CA GLY A 73 -15.73 -6.44 22.70
C GLY A 73 -16.02 -7.94 22.83
N CYS A 74 -17.14 -8.31 23.47
CA CYS A 74 -17.59 -9.70 23.55
C CYS A 74 -18.65 -10.03 22.49
N THR A 75 -19.36 -9.03 21.98
CA THR A 75 -20.27 -9.16 20.84
C THR A 75 -20.43 -7.81 20.15
N ALA A 76 -20.57 -7.81 18.84
CA ALA A 76 -20.93 -6.63 18.07
C ALA A 76 -22.42 -6.25 18.22
N PHE A 77 -23.27 -7.18 18.66
CA PHE A 77 -24.70 -6.97 18.91
C PHE A 77 -24.95 -6.43 20.32
N TYR A 78 -24.21 -5.38 20.66
CA TYR A 78 -24.40 -4.62 21.88
C TYR A 78 -25.44 -3.54 21.62
N GLN A 79 -26.41 -3.39 22.52
CA GLN A 79 -27.36 -2.29 22.48
C GLN A 79 -26.90 -1.19 23.45
N PRO A 80 -26.43 -0.04 22.94
CA PRO A 80 -26.13 1.10 23.81
C PRO A 80 -27.41 1.53 24.51
N THR A 81 -27.32 1.88 25.79
CA THR A 81 -28.45 2.39 26.58
C THR A 81 -29.11 3.63 25.96
N ASN A 82 -28.42 4.34 25.07
CA ASN A 82 -28.86 5.59 24.44
C ASN A 82 -28.93 5.52 22.89
N ALA A 83 -28.92 4.33 22.27
CA ALA A 83 -28.98 4.23 20.81
C ALA A 83 -30.33 4.70 20.25
N SER A 84 -30.29 5.67 19.32
CA SER A 84 -31.46 6.22 18.62
C SER A 84 -32.13 5.22 17.67
N THR A 85 -31.41 4.17 17.28
CA THR A 85 -31.93 3.02 16.52
C THR A 85 -31.82 1.80 17.42
N PRO A 86 -32.90 1.36 18.08
CA PRO A 86 -32.86 0.14 18.87
C PRO A 86 -32.63 -1.04 17.93
N LEU A 87 -31.49 -1.73 18.10
CA LEU A 87 -31.38 -3.10 17.64
C LEU A 87 -32.58 -3.85 18.18
N ARG A 88 -33.38 -4.47 17.30
CA ARG A 88 -34.46 -5.38 17.74
C ARG A 88 -33.91 -6.73 18.19
N ALA A 89 -32.61 -6.93 18.04
CA ALA A 89 -31.92 -8.17 18.35
C ALA A 89 -31.96 -8.47 19.85
N THR A 90 -32.38 -9.68 20.17
CA THR A 90 -32.20 -10.31 21.48
C THR A 90 -30.71 -10.49 21.77
N VAL A 91 -30.35 -10.29 23.03
CA VAL A 91 -29.07 -10.59 23.68
C VAL A 91 -28.29 -11.74 23.00
N VAL A 92 -27.21 -11.42 22.27
CA VAL A 92 -26.40 -12.39 21.52
C VAL A 92 -25.30 -12.94 22.42
N PRO A 93 -25.24 -14.26 22.68
CA PRO A 93 -24.23 -14.83 23.54
C PRO A 93 -22.83 -14.76 22.91
N TYR A 94 -21.83 -14.50 23.75
CA TYR A 94 -20.42 -14.56 23.37
C TYR A 94 -20.09 -15.94 22.73
N PRO A 95 -19.51 -15.97 21.52
CA PRO A 95 -19.47 -17.18 20.70
C PRO A 95 -18.53 -18.26 21.23
N TYR A 96 -17.57 -17.91 22.08
CA TYR A 96 -16.48 -18.81 22.48
C TYR A 96 -16.64 -19.38 23.89
N GLY A 97 -17.87 -19.44 24.40
CA GLY A 97 -18.15 -20.01 25.71
C GLY A 97 -17.42 -19.27 26.83
N SER A 98 -16.86 -19.97 27.81
CA SER A 98 -16.13 -19.34 28.93
C SER A 98 -14.65 -19.13 28.65
N THR A 99 -14.20 -19.31 27.40
CA THR A 99 -12.79 -19.22 27.03
C THR A 99 -12.39 -17.77 26.78
N ALA A 100 -11.54 -17.23 27.66
CA ALA A 100 -11.03 -15.87 27.55
C ALA A 100 -10.01 -15.68 26.42
N ALA A 101 -9.34 -16.75 25.98
CA ALA A 101 -8.35 -16.72 24.91
C ALA A 101 -8.57 -17.85 23.89
N PRO A 102 -9.67 -17.82 23.11
CA PRO A 102 -10.02 -18.88 22.18
C PRO A 102 -9.05 -18.97 21.00
N GLN A 103 -8.94 -20.17 20.43
CA GLN A 103 -8.33 -20.40 19.12
C GLN A 103 -9.41 -20.20 18.05
N ILE A 104 -9.19 -19.26 17.14
CA ILE A 104 -10.17 -18.89 16.09
C ILE A 104 -9.55 -19.05 14.71
N SER A 105 -10.37 -19.32 13.69
CA SER A 105 -9.88 -19.44 12.31
C SER A 105 -9.35 -18.10 11.82
N PHE A 106 -8.12 -18.07 11.31
CA PHE A 106 -7.45 -16.81 10.99
C PHE A 106 -8.12 -16.07 9.82
N GLU A 107 -8.30 -16.74 8.69
CA GLU A 107 -8.96 -16.15 7.52
C GLU A 107 -10.48 -16.05 7.68
N ASN A 108 -11.08 -17.11 8.24
CA ASN A 108 -12.53 -17.23 8.16
C ASN A 108 -13.27 -16.51 9.27
N ASP A 109 -12.64 -16.29 10.43
CA ASP A 109 -13.25 -15.66 11.60
C ASP A 109 -12.50 -14.38 11.98
N TYR A 110 -11.19 -14.46 12.28
CA TYR A 110 -10.41 -13.31 12.74
C TYR A 110 -10.43 -12.15 11.74
N LEU A 111 -9.99 -12.36 10.49
CA LEU A 111 -9.94 -11.27 9.50
C LEU A 111 -11.32 -10.74 9.12
N LYS A 112 -12.35 -11.59 9.10
CA LYS A 112 -13.73 -11.15 8.82
C LYS A 112 -14.27 -10.20 9.87
N ASN A 113 -13.79 -10.29 11.10
CA ASN A 113 -14.19 -9.40 12.17
C ASN A 113 -13.23 -8.21 12.33
N VAL A 114 -11.94 -8.37 12.06
CA VAL A 114 -10.94 -7.28 12.11
C VAL A 114 -11.15 -6.27 10.98
N VAL A 115 -11.26 -6.71 9.73
CA VAL A 115 -11.35 -5.78 8.58
C VAL A 115 -12.51 -4.79 8.73
N PRO A 116 -13.76 -5.19 9.00
CA PRO A 116 -14.86 -4.26 9.23
C PRO A 116 -14.87 -3.63 10.64
N GLY A 117 -14.11 -4.18 11.58
CA GLY A 117 -13.86 -3.55 12.88
C GLY A 117 -12.99 -2.30 12.73
N GLU A 118 -12.00 -2.39 11.85
CA GLU A 118 -10.98 -1.37 11.64
C GLU A 118 -11.34 -0.38 10.52
N MET A 119 -11.88 -0.88 9.41
CA MET A 119 -12.20 -0.11 8.22
C MET A 119 -13.70 -0.12 7.94
N GLU A 120 -14.27 1.06 7.72
CA GLU A 120 -15.71 1.23 7.49
C GLU A 120 -16.14 0.66 6.14
N ALA A 121 -16.72 -0.55 6.16
CA ALA A 121 -17.12 -1.29 4.95
C ALA A 121 -18.21 -0.58 4.11
N SER A 122 -18.95 0.36 4.70
CA SER A 122 -20.06 1.05 4.03
C SER A 122 -19.61 2.05 2.95
N ILE A 123 -18.40 2.58 3.09
CA ILE A 123 -17.86 3.60 2.20
C ILE A 123 -16.50 3.23 1.62
N ALA A 124 -15.82 2.23 2.17
CA ALA A 124 -14.50 1.84 1.70
C ALA A 124 -14.57 1.22 0.29
N PRO A 125 -13.74 1.68 -0.66
CA PRO A 125 -13.63 1.03 -1.95
C PRO A 125 -12.95 -0.34 -1.78
N SER A 126 -13.27 -1.29 -2.67
CA SER A 126 -12.77 -2.69 -2.56
C SER A 126 -11.25 -2.77 -2.42
N VAL A 127 -10.51 -1.94 -3.17
CA VAL A 127 -9.04 -1.86 -3.12
C VAL A 127 -8.49 -1.47 -1.73
N ALA A 128 -9.17 -0.59 -0.99
CA ALA A 128 -8.77 -0.21 0.35
C ALA A 128 -9.06 -1.33 1.36
N LEU A 129 -10.19 -2.03 1.22
CA LEU A 129 -10.50 -3.20 2.04
C LEU A 129 -9.52 -4.36 1.80
N GLN A 130 -9.08 -4.55 0.55
CA GLN A 130 -8.05 -5.52 0.20
C GLN A 130 -6.70 -5.17 0.86
N ALA A 131 -6.28 -3.90 0.79
CA ALA A 131 -5.08 -3.43 1.48
C ALA A 131 -5.19 -3.63 3.01
N GLN A 132 -6.33 -3.30 3.61
CA GLN A 132 -6.60 -3.54 5.03
C GLN A 132 -6.56 -5.02 5.39
N ALA A 133 -7.10 -5.91 4.56
CA ALA A 133 -7.05 -7.36 4.79
C ALA A 133 -5.61 -7.88 4.81
N ILE A 134 -4.77 -7.45 3.85
CA ILE A 134 -3.35 -7.83 3.77
C ILE A 134 -2.56 -7.29 4.97
N ALA A 135 -2.76 -6.01 5.31
CA ALA A 135 -2.10 -5.39 6.46
C ALA A 135 -2.52 -6.09 7.77
N ALA A 136 -3.82 -6.36 7.93
CA ALA A 136 -4.34 -7.05 9.10
C ALA A 136 -3.83 -8.49 9.23
N ARG A 137 -3.73 -9.21 8.11
CA ARG A 137 -3.14 -10.56 8.07
C ARG A 137 -1.67 -10.53 8.46
N SER A 138 -0.91 -9.56 7.95
CA SER A 138 0.51 -9.40 8.25
C SER A 138 0.74 -9.11 9.74
N TYR A 139 -0.04 -8.16 10.30
CA TYR A 139 0.02 -7.82 11.72
C TYR A 139 -0.38 -8.99 12.61
N GLY A 140 -1.55 -9.59 12.36
CA GLY A 140 -2.08 -10.69 13.17
C GLY A 140 -1.10 -11.87 13.20
N TRP A 141 -0.50 -12.19 12.07
CA TRP A 141 0.50 -13.24 11.99
C TRP A 141 1.81 -12.86 12.72
N ASN A 142 2.32 -11.63 12.52
CA ASN A 142 3.49 -11.13 13.24
C ASN A 142 3.31 -11.18 14.77
N LYS A 143 2.08 -10.92 15.25
CA LYS A 143 1.69 -10.92 16.66
C LYS A 143 1.02 -12.20 17.15
N SER A 144 1.09 -13.28 16.37
CA SER A 144 0.49 -14.55 16.77
C SER A 144 1.03 -15.01 18.14
N GLY A 145 0.14 -15.14 19.11
CA GLY A 145 0.45 -15.46 20.51
C GLY A 145 0.45 -14.27 21.48
N ASP A 146 0.34 -13.03 20.97
CA ASP A 146 0.25 -11.79 21.74
C ASP A 146 -0.83 -10.86 21.14
N LEU A 147 -1.95 -11.44 20.73
CA LEU A 147 -3.13 -10.70 20.29
C LEU A 147 -4.14 -10.54 21.41
N ASP A 148 -4.80 -9.40 21.38
CA ASP A 148 -6.04 -9.13 22.07
C ASP A 148 -7.04 -8.49 21.10
N ASN A 149 -8.27 -8.33 21.58
CA ASN A 149 -9.38 -7.85 20.78
C ASN A 149 -9.52 -6.32 20.76
N SER A 150 -8.58 -5.59 21.36
CA SER A 150 -8.63 -4.14 21.58
C SER A 150 -7.85 -3.34 20.54
N THR A 151 -8.00 -2.03 20.57
CA THR A 151 -7.25 -1.09 19.72
C THR A 151 -5.76 -0.96 20.10
N ASN A 152 -5.29 -1.61 21.17
CA ASN A 152 -3.85 -1.75 21.44
C ASN A 152 -3.16 -2.73 20.48
N ARG A 153 -3.95 -3.57 19.81
CA ARG A 153 -3.51 -4.53 18.80
C ARG A 153 -4.27 -4.27 17.51
N GLN A 154 -5.34 -5.02 17.28
CA GLN A 154 -6.30 -4.80 16.21
C GLN A 154 -7.69 -5.04 16.80
N LEU A 155 -8.63 -4.14 16.50
CA LEU A 155 -10.00 -4.24 16.93
C LEU A 155 -10.66 -5.48 16.32
N PHE A 156 -10.77 -6.52 17.12
CA PHE A 156 -11.53 -7.71 16.83
C PHE A 156 -12.76 -7.70 17.72
N VAL A 157 -13.96 -7.70 17.14
CA VAL A 157 -15.19 -7.85 17.93
C VAL A 157 -15.96 -9.02 17.37
N PRO A 158 -16.27 -10.06 18.17
CA PRO A 158 -17.02 -11.19 17.69
C PRO A 158 -18.36 -10.75 17.07
N TYR A 159 -18.71 -11.38 15.96
CA TYR A 159 -19.88 -11.07 15.14
C TYR A 159 -19.89 -9.70 14.44
N ARG A 160 -18.75 -9.00 14.37
CA ARG A 160 -18.64 -7.73 13.63
C ARG A 160 -18.98 -7.91 12.14
N PHE A 161 -18.59 -9.04 11.55
CA PHE A 161 -18.95 -9.39 10.17
C PHE A 161 -20.47 -9.56 10.00
N GLU A 162 -21.14 -10.25 10.92
CA GLU A 162 -22.59 -10.45 10.92
C GLU A 162 -23.34 -9.14 11.14
N TYR A 163 -22.78 -8.25 11.96
CA TYR A 163 -23.35 -6.93 12.23
C TYR A 163 -23.42 -6.03 10.98
N LEU A 164 -22.60 -6.29 9.94
CA LEU A 164 -22.72 -5.59 8.65
C LEU A 164 -24.10 -5.76 8.00
N ARG A 165 -24.87 -6.80 8.34
CA ARG A 165 -26.28 -6.94 7.88
C ARG A 165 -27.18 -5.87 8.47
N VAL A 166 -26.97 -5.58 9.75
CA VAL A 166 -27.71 -4.55 10.48
C VAL A 166 -27.38 -3.19 9.87
N GLU A 167 -26.10 -2.91 9.60
CA GLU A 167 -25.67 -1.70 8.90
C GLU A 167 -26.27 -1.60 7.48
N GLY A 168 -26.47 -2.75 6.82
CA GLY A 168 -27.18 -2.83 5.54
C GLY A 168 -28.70 -2.66 5.64
N GLY A 169 -29.28 -2.54 6.84
CA GLY A 169 -30.71 -2.29 7.07
C GLY A 169 -31.49 -3.45 7.69
N ASP A 170 -30.87 -4.62 7.91
CA ASP A 170 -31.50 -5.78 8.55
C ASP A 170 -31.51 -5.65 10.09
N THR A 171 -32.26 -4.67 10.61
CA THR A 171 -32.34 -4.38 12.06
C THR A 171 -32.96 -5.50 12.90
N GLY A 172 -33.53 -6.52 12.26
CA GLY A 172 -34.06 -7.74 12.89
C GLY A 172 -33.08 -8.91 12.88
N HIS A 173 -31.88 -8.77 12.31
CA HIS A 173 -30.90 -9.84 12.28
C HIS A 173 -30.42 -10.18 13.69
N ASN A 174 -30.48 -11.47 14.03
CA ASN A 174 -29.95 -12.00 15.27
C ASN A 174 -29.19 -13.32 15.00
N PRO A 175 -27.86 -13.37 15.16
CA PRO A 175 -27.13 -14.63 15.09
C PRO A 175 -27.50 -15.52 16.30
N THR A 176 -28.24 -16.60 16.04
CA THR A 176 -28.81 -17.48 17.08
C THR A 176 -27.90 -18.62 17.52
N THR A 177 -26.73 -18.79 16.89
CA THR A 177 -25.78 -19.88 17.15
C THR A 177 -24.34 -19.35 17.14
N THR A 178 -23.41 -20.09 17.79
CA THR A 178 -21.94 -20.00 17.63
C THR A 178 -21.60 -19.60 16.20
N PRO A 179 -20.58 -18.77 15.88
CA PRO A 179 -20.41 -18.15 14.56
C PRO A 179 -20.58 -19.22 13.46
N THR A 180 -21.76 -19.27 12.85
CA THR A 180 -22.21 -20.42 12.04
C THR A 180 -22.56 -19.97 10.64
N PRO A 181 -22.11 -20.74 9.65
CA PRO A 181 -20.71 -21.00 9.41
C PRO A 181 -20.08 -19.76 8.79
N ASN A 182 -18.81 -19.52 9.14
CA ASN A 182 -17.81 -18.95 8.25
C ASN A 182 -18.22 -19.13 6.79
N VAL A 183 -18.74 -18.07 6.16
CA VAL A 183 -19.12 -18.12 4.76
C VAL A 183 -17.82 -18.31 3.97
N SER A 184 -17.45 -19.57 3.73
CA SER A 184 -16.20 -19.94 3.07
C SER A 184 -16.26 -19.60 1.58
N ASN A 185 -17.48 -19.49 1.04
CA ASN A 185 -17.74 -19.06 -0.32
C ASN A 185 -18.49 -17.72 -0.31
N CYS A 186 -17.77 -16.62 -0.53
CA CYS A 186 -18.35 -15.27 -0.60
C CYS A 186 -19.47 -15.14 -1.65
N ALA A 187 -19.46 -15.97 -2.70
CA ALA A 187 -20.49 -15.97 -3.73
C ALA A 187 -21.89 -16.32 -3.21
N SER A 188 -22.01 -16.98 -2.05
CA SER A 188 -23.31 -17.27 -1.44
C SER A 188 -23.94 -16.06 -0.73
N ILE A 189 -23.22 -14.95 -0.56
CA ILE A 189 -23.73 -13.71 0.01
C ILE A 189 -24.23 -12.82 -1.13
N SER A 190 -25.45 -12.29 -1.04
CA SER A 190 -25.98 -11.36 -2.03
C SER A 190 -25.14 -10.08 -2.07
N SER A 191 -24.74 -9.66 -3.29
CA SER A 191 -24.05 -8.39 -3.54
C SER A 191 -24.98 -7.16 -3.48
N THR A 192 -26.28 -7.38 -3.28
CA THR A 192 -27.30 -6.33 -3.14
C THR A 192 -28.13 -6.55 -1.87
N GLY A 193 -28.90 -5.53 -1.49
CA GLY A 193 -29.75 -5.56 -0.30
C GLY A 193 -28.94 -5.55 1.00
N ASN A 194 -29.50 -6.07 2.09
CA ASN A 194 -28.93 -5.86 3.42
C ASN A 194 -27.58 -6.56 3.66
N THR A 195 -27.16 -7.52 2.82
CA THR A 195 -25.90 -8.26 2.98
C THR A 195 -24.74 -7.71 2.15
N HIS A 196 -24.95 -6.64 1.37
CA HIS A 196 -23.93 -6.18 0.41
C HIS A 196 -22.60 -5.79 1.09
N TYR A 197 -22.62 -5.18 2.27
CA TYR A 197 -21.38 -4.89 3.02
C TYR A 197 -20.63 -6.14 3.45
N GLN A 198 -21.34 -7.19 3.86
CA GLN A 198 -20.73 -8.51 4.13
C GLN A 198 -20.07 -9.07 2.88
N ARG A 199 -20.76 -8.96 1.74
CA ARG A 199 -20.23 -9.44 0.47
C ARG A 199 -18.94 -8.70 0.10
N THR A 200 -18.92 -7.37 0.20
CA THR A 200 -17.73 -6.55 -0.10
C THR A 200 -16.52 -6.93 0.76
N VAL A 201 -16.71 -7.10 2.07
CA VAL A 201 -15.63 -7.50 2.99
C VAL A 201 -15.15 -8.92 2.70
N CYS A 202 -16.08 -9.85 2.47
CA CYS A 202 -15.74 -11.24 2.16
C CYS A 202 -14.93 -11.31 0.85
N ASP A 203 -15.39 -10.64 -0.20
CA ASP A 203 -14.71 -10.59 -1.50
C ASP A 203 -13.30 -9.99 -1.37
N ALA A 204 -13.11 -8.94 -0.55
CA ALA A 204 -11.79 -8.34 -0.33
C ALA A 204 -10.80 -9.28 0.39
N ILE A 205 -11.27 -9.99 1.43
CA ILE A 205 -10.45 -10.99 2.14
C ILE A 205 -10.12 -12.16 1.22
N HIS A 206 -11.10 -12.66 0.47
CA HIS A 206 -10.93 -13.79 -0.44
C HIS A 206 -10.03 -13.47 -1.62
N ALA A 207 -10.16 -12.27 -2.21
CA ALA A 207 -9.32 -11.80 -3.31
C ALA A 207 -7.83 -11.67 -2.93
N THR A 208 -7.53 -11.57 -1.64
CA THR A 208 -6.18 -11.42 -1.09
C THR A 208 -5.80 -12.61 -0.19
N ALA A 209 -6.45 -13.77 -0.36
CA ALA A 209 -6.27 -14.91 0.52
C ALA A 209 -4.79 -15.34 0.58
N GLY A 210 -4.25 -15.41 1.80
CA GLY A 210 -2.85 -15.75 2.03
C GLY A 210 -1.83 -14.66 1.67
N GLU A 211 -2.24 -13.50 1.13
CA GLU A 211 -1.31 -12.41 0.81
C GLU A 211 -0.89 -11.63 2.08
N TYR A 212 0.40 -11.35 2.22
CA TYR A 212 1.00 -10.63 3.35
C TYR A 212 2.19 -9.78 2.92
N ILE A 213 2.57 -8.81 3.75
CA ILE A 213 3.75 -7.97 3.52
C ILE A 213 4.91 -8.39 4.42
N THR A 214 6.13 -8.21 3.93
CA THR A 214 7.39 -8.52 4.62
C THR A 214 8.38 -7.37 4.41
N ALA A 215 9.38 -7.22 5.29
CA ALA A 215 10.52 -6.39 4.92
C ALA A 215 11.24 -7.03 3.71
N SER A 216 11.83 -6.21 2.83
CA SER A 216 12.54 -6.73 1.66
C SER A 216 13.58 -7.78 2.05
N GLY A 217 13.59 -8.90 1.32
CA GLY A 217 14.57 -9.98 1.50
C GLY A 217 14.35 -10.88 2.73
N VAL A 218 13.26 -10.72 3.48
CA VAL A 218 12.86 -11.66 4.55
C VAL A 218 11.48 -12.26 4.28
N SER A 219 11.22 -13.46 4.80
CA SER A 219 9.92 -14.15 4.68
C SER A 219 9.02 -13.96 5.90
N THR A 220 9.51 -13.35 6.98
CA THR A 220 8.72 -13.10 8.19
C THR A 220 7.73 -11.96 7.97
N PRO A 221 6.44 -12.14 8.32
CA PRO A 221 5.43 -11.09 8.19
C PRO A 221 5.84 -9.81 8.89
N ALA A 222 5.64 -8.69 8.21
CA ALA A 222 5.93 -7.37 8.75
C ALA A 222 4.94 -7.00 9.86
N PHE A 223 5.40 -6.20 10.82
CA PHE A 223 4.58 -5.51 11.78
C PHE A 223 3.85 -4.35 11.09
N ALA A 224 2.72 -4.67 10.46
CA ALA A 224 1.97 -3.77 9.59
C ALA A 224 1.04 -2.83 10.38
N GLU A 225 1.60 -1.80 11.01
CA GLU A 225 0.81 -0.77 11.71
C GLU A 225 -0.12 -0.01 10.74
N PHE A 226 -1.32 0.34 11.19
CA PHE A 226 -2.25 1.21 10.46
C PHE A 226 -3.07 2.01 11.46
N SER A 227 -3.56 3.18 11.06
CA SER A 227 -4.31 4.08 11.93
C SER A 227 -5.41 4.82 11.18
N LYS A 228 -6.30 5.50 11.91
CA LYS A 228 -7.52 6.09 11.36
C LYS A 228 -7.27 7.04 10.19
N ASP A 229 -6.34 7.96 10.35
CA ASP A 229 -6.01 8.98 9.35
C ASP A 229 -4.59 9.52 9.55
N ALA A 230 -4.09 10.26 8.56
CA ALA A 230 -2.81 10.96 8.60
C ALA A 230 -2.93 12.27 7.81
N TYR A 231 -2.50 13.39 8.37
CA TYR A 231 -2.61 14.70 7.71
C TYR A 231 -1.33 15.02 6.95
N LEU A 232 -1.42 15.07 5.61
CA LEU A 232 -0.34 15.32 4.64
C LEU A 232 0.83 14.34 4.66
N ASN A 233 1.18 13.75 5.80
CA ASN A 233 2.23 12.77 5.96
C ASN A 233 1.87 11.78 7.06
N THR A 234 2.37 10.56 6.94
CA THR A 234 2.41 9.61 8.05
C THR A 234 3.57 9.92 8.99
N ASN A 235 3.51 9.35 10.19
CA ASN A 235 4.59 9.39 11.16
C ASN A 235 5.54 8.20 10.94
N ALA A 236 6.83 8.39 11.23
CA ALA A 236 7.79 7.29 11.23
C ALA A 236 7.58 6.40 12.46
N GLY A 237 7.51 5.08 12.25
CA GLY A 237 7.43 4.07 13.29
C GLY A 237 8.80 3.45 13.62
N GLY A 238 8.77 2.35 14.38
CA GLY A 238 10.00 1.68 14.86
C GLY A 238 10.66 0.73 13.85
N GLN A 239 10.03 0.47 12.70
CA GLN A 239 10.50 -0.48 11.69
C GLN A 239 11.07 0.25 10.47
N SER A 240 12.03 -0.35 9.77
CA SER A 240 12.68 0.27 8.59
C SER A 240 11.72 0.56 7.43
N TYR A 241 10.61 -0.19 7.36
CA TYR A 241 9.54 -0.01 6.39
C TYR A 241 8.40 0.90 6.87
N LEU A 242 8.43 1.37 8.11
CA LEU A 242 7.48 2.34 8.66
C LEU A 242 8.09 3.74 8.63
N LYS A 243 8.44 4.23 7.44
CA LYS A 243 8.92 5.61 7.29
C LYS A 243 7.74 6.57 7.19
N ALA A 244 7.98 7.82 7.57
CA ALA A 244 7.08 8.91 7.24
C ALA A 244 7.03 9.05 5.70
N VAL A 245 5.84 8.96 5.13
CA VAL A 245 5.59 9.13 3.70
C VAL A 245 4.56 10.22 3.48
N THR A 246 4.65 10.91 2.34
CA THR A 246 3.72 11.99 1.99
C THR A 246 2.38 11.42 1.53
N ASP A 247 1.30 11.76 2.22
CA ASP A 247 -0.08 11.40 1.88
C ASP A 247 -0.84 12.64 1.37
N THR A 248 -0.47 13.12 0.17
CA THR A 248 -0.94 14.43 -0.35
C THR A 248 -2.44 14.53 -0.57
N ILE A 249 -3.12 13.40 -0.80
CA ILE A 249 -4.59 13.36 -0.93
C ILE A 249 -5.29 13.65 0.41
N SER A 250 -4.59 13.46 1.54
CA SER A 250 -5.08 13.67 2.90
C SER A 250 -4.78 15.09 3.39
N TYR A 251 -5.31 16.09 2.68
CA TYR A 251 -5.06 17.52 2.92
C TYR A 251 -6.21 18.28 3.60
N ASP A 252 -7.34 17.64 3.88
CA ASP A 252 -8.49 18.28 4.51
C ASP A 252 -8.15 18.75 5.94
N GLY A 253 -8.42 20.02 6.25
CA GLY A 253 -8.13 20.64 7.54
C GLY A 253 -8.91 20.05 8.73
N ALA A 254 -9.93 19.22 8.50
CA ALA A 254 -10.63 18.46 9.55
C ALA A 254 -9.86 17.21 9.99
N ILE A 255 -8.90 16.71 9.20
CA ILE A 255 -8.15 15.48 9.49
C ILE A 255 -7.38 15.56 10.82
N PRO A 256 -6.69 16.66 11.18
CA PRO A 256 -6.05 16.77 12.50
C PRO A 256 -6.99 16.51 13.68
N THR A 257 -8.26 16.94 13.57
CA THR A 257 -9.29 16.66 14.59
C THR A 257 -9.62 15.17 14.65
N ILE A 258 -9.72 14.49 13.51
CA ILE A 258 -9.92 13.04 13.44
C ILE A 258 -8.73 12.32 14.08
N VAL A 259 -7.50 12.70 13.72
CA VAL A 259 -6.28 12.11 14.30
C VAL A 259 -6.28 12.26 15.82
N ALA A 260 -6.61 13.44 16.34
CA ALA A 260 -6.71 13.69 17.78
C ALA A 260 -7.84 12.89 18.45
N GLN A 261 -9.05 12.87 17.85
CA GLN A 261 -10.22 12.18 18.39
C GLN A 261 -9.98 10.67 18.57
N TYR A 262 -9.33 10.05 17.58
CA TYR A 262 -9.07 8.61 17.59
C TYR A 262 -7.69 8.25 18.15
N ASN A 263 -6.93 9.24 18.64
CA ASN A 263 -5.54 9.06 19.07
C ASN A 263 -4.72 8.28 18.02
N ALA A 264 -4.91 8.61 16.75
CA ALA A 264 -4.29 7.90 15.64
C ALA A 264 -2.78 8.14 15.66
N HIS A 265 -2.00 7.07 15.83
CA HIS A 265 -0.54 7.17 15.91
C HIS A 265 0.10 7.59 14.58
N GLY A 266 -0.59 7.39 13.44
CA GLY A 266 -0.15 7.86 12.14
C GLY A 266 0.98 7.04 11.51
N HIS A 267 1.40 5.92 12.11
CA HIS A 267 2.41 5.02 11.53
C HIS A 267 1.80 4.09 10.48
N GLY A 268 2.56 3.79 9.43
CA GLY A 268 2.15 2.85 8.39
C GLY A 268 0.95 3.35 7.61
N MET A 269 -0.08 2.52 7.42
CA MET A 269 -1.20 2.84 6.55
C MET A 269 -2.24 3.76 7.21
N SER A 270 -2.55 4.88 6.56
CA SER A 270 -3.74 5.69 6.87
C SER A 270 -4.97 5.03 6.28
N GLN A 271 -5.93 4.62 7.11
CA GLN A 271 -7.15 3.94 6.65
C GLN A 271 -8.01 4.85 5.77
N ASN A 272 -8.26 6.07 6.22
CA ASN A 272 -8.99 7.05 5.42
C ASN A 272 -8.19 7.49 4.18
N GLY A 273 -6.86 7.59 4.28
CA GLY A 273 -6.00 7.87 3.12
C GLY A 273 -6.09 6.76 2.06
N ALA A 274 -6.02 5.50 2.47
CA ALA A 274 -6.25 4.35 1.58
C ALA A 274 -7.62 4.41 0.87
N MET A 275 -8.68 4.82 1.58
CA MET A 275 -10.00 5.04 0.96
C MET A 275 -9.97 6.18 -0.06
N ARG A 276 -9.33 7.32 0.26
CA ARG A 276 -9.19 8.46 -0.66
C ARG A 276 -8.45 8.05 -1.94
N TRP A 277 -7.33 7.34 -1.81
CA TRP A 277 -6.58 6.80 -2.96
C TRP A 277 -7.40 5.82 -3.79
N GLY A 278 -8.14 4.93 -3.14
CA GLY A 278 -8.99 3.95 -3.81
C GLY A 278 -10.20 4.56 -4.52
N HIS A 279 -10.73 5.68 -4.01
CA HIS A 279 -11.78 6.43 -4.69
C HIS A 279 -11.23 7.33 -5.80
N GLY A 280 -10.04 7.91 -5.58
CA GLY A 280 -9.53 8.99 -6.41
C GLY A 280 -10.23 10.31 -6.10
N ASN A 281 -10.54 10.57 -4.83
CA ASN A 281 -11.23 11.78 -4.37
C ASN A 281 -10.66 12.27 -3.04
N ALA A 282 -10.80 13.57 -2.77
CA ALA A 282 -10.33 14.17 -1.52
C ALA A 282 -11.07 13.64 -0.27
N SER A 283 -12.32 13.17 -0.40
CA SER A 283 -13.06 12.57 0.70
C SER A 283 -12.86 11.06 0.78
N ARG A 284 -12.76 10.54 2.00
CA ARG A 284 -12.75 9.10 2.30
C ARG A 284 -14.01 8.35 1.82
N SER A 285 -15.13 9.07 1.63
CA SER A 285 -16.40 8.49 1.19
C SER A 285 -16.60 8.53 -0.33
N GLY A 286 -15.56 8.86 -1.10
CA GLY A 286 -15.64 8.99 -2.56
C GLY A 286 -16.40 10.24 -3.03
N THR A 287 -16.60 11.20 -2.13
CA THR A 287 -17.23 12.50 -2.43
C THR A 287 -16.18 13.61 -2.52
N GLY A 288 -16.61 14.83 -2.86
CA GLY A 288 -15.72 15.99 -2.96
C GLY A 288 -14.94 16.04 -4.27
N ALA A 289 -13.88 16.86 -4.29
CA ALA A 289 -13.08 17.08 -5.49
C ALA A 289 -12.42 15.77 -5.96
N ALA A 290 -12.51 15.51 -7.26
CA ALA A 290 -11.78 14.43 -7.90
C ALA A 290 -10.28 14.69 -7.72
N TRP A 291 -9.55 13.65 -7.35
CA TRP A 291 -8.11 13.67 -7.30
C TRP A 291 -7.56 13.27 -8.66
N SER A 292 -6.38 13.80 -8.97
CA SER A 292 -5.73 13.59 -10.27
C SER A 292 -5.28 12.14 -10.52
N VAL A 293 -5.27 11.31 -9.46
CA VAL A 293 -4.83 9.92 -9.43
C VAL A 293 -5.82 9.09 -8.62
N LYS A 294 -6.10 7.88 -9.08
CA LYS A 294 -6.84 6.83 -8.38
C LYS A 294 -5.98 5.56 -8.40
N TRP A 295 -5.98 4.80 -7.30
CA TRP A 295 -5.29 3.52 -7.23
C TRP A 295 -6.29 2.37 -7.26
N ASP A 296 -6.17 1.50 -8.24
CA ASP A 296 -7.06 0.33 -8.42
C ASP A 296 -6.42 -0.97 -7.90
N SER A 297 -5.18 -0.92 -7.40
CA SER A 297 -4.48 -2.08 -6.83
C SER A 297 -4.13 -1.89 -5.35
N PRO A 298 -4.38 -2.89 -4.48
CA PRO A 298 -3.96 -2.81 -3.08
C PRO A 298 -2.43 -2.75 -2.96
N LYS A 299 -1.70 -3.23 -3.97
CA LYS A 299 -0.24 -3.15 -4.06
C LYS A 299 0.26 -1.71 -4.04
N GLN A 300 -0.45 -0.78 -4.71
CA GLN A 300 -0.11 0.64 -4.69
C GLN A 300 -0.30 1.22 -3.30
N ILE A 301 -1.46 0.98 -2.66
CA ILE A 301 -1.73 1.42 -1.29
C ILE A 301 -0.68 0.90 -0.30
N LEU A 302 -0.40 -0.40 -0.32
CA LEU A 302 0.53 -1.02 0.63
C LEU A 302 1.96 -0.53 0.45
N THR A 303 2.46 -0.47 -0.79
CA THR A 303 3.85 -0.06 -1.05
C THR A 303 4.06 1.46 -0.89
N HIS A 304 2.98 2.25 -0.93
CA HIS A 304 3.00 3.66 -0.54
C HIS A 304 3.30 3.83 0.95
N TYR A 305 2.50 3.17 1.79
CA TYR A 305 2.53 3.34 3.25
C TYR A 305 3.60 2.50 3.96
N TYR A 306 3.98 1.36 3.37
CA TYR A 306 5.01 0.47 3.89
C TYR A 306 6.20 0.48 2.93
N THR A 307 7.20 1.28 3.28
CA THR A 307 8.36 1.57 2.43
C THR A 307 9.23 0.33 2.23
N GLY A 308 9.51 -0.03 0.98
CA GLY A 308 10.48 -1.08 0.67
C GLY A 308 10.09 -2.48 1.17
N ILE A 309 8.80 -2.76 1.31
CA ILE A 309 8.30 -4.10 1.61
C ILE A 309 8.30 -5.01 0.38
N ASP A 310 8.22 -6.32 0.58
CA ASP A 310 7.73 -7.25 -0.45
C ASP A 310 6.31 -7.66 -0.09
N LEU A 311 5.38 -7.58 -1.05
CA LEU A 311 4.11 -8.31 -0.95
C LEU A 311 4.35 -9.76 -1.37
N ARG A 312 3.82 -10.71 -0.63
CA ARG A 312 3.99 -12.14 -0.86
C ARG A 312 2.66 -12.87 -0.84
N ASP A 313 2.56 -13.98 -1.57
CA ASP A 313 1.42 -14.92 -1.46
C ASP A 313 1.65 -15.97 -0.36
N GLY A 314 0.64 -16.81 -0.10
CA GLY A 314 0.73 -17.87 0.91
C GLY A 314 1.77 -18.96 0.63
N SER A 315 2.42 -18.93 -0.54
CA SER A 315 3.53 -19.81 -0.93
C SER A 315 4.90 -19.11 -0.80
N ASP A 316 4.95 -17.92 -0.18
CA ASP A 316 6.15 -17.07 -0.02
C ASP A 316 6.70 -16.50 -1.34
N THR A 317 5.87 -16.47 -2.40
CA THR A 317 6.25 -15.87 -3.70
C THR A 317 6.12 -14.36 -3.63
N VAL A 318 7.16 -13.62 -3.99
CA VAL A 318 7.12 -12.16 -4.09
C VAL A 318 6.23 -11.72 -5.25
N LEU A 319 5.20 -10.92 -4.95
CA LEU A 319 4.16 -10.43 -5.86
C LEU A 319 4.39 -8.99 -6.36
N THR A 320 5.44 -8.33 -5.87
CA THR A 320 5.82 -6.96 -6.21
C THR A 320 7.23 -6.94 -6.79
N PRO A 321 7.48 -6.25 -7.92
CA PRO A 321 8.84 -6.12 -8.42
C PRO A 321 9.69 -5.28 -7.45
N PRO A 322 11.02 -5.46 -7.44
CA PRO A 322 11.91 -4.65 -6.62
C PRO A 322 11.91 -3.17 -7.02
N ARG A 323 11.72 -2.87 -8.31
CA ARG A 323 11.62 -1.51 -8.85
C ARG A 323 10.18 -1.18 -9.17
N ARG A 324 9.64 -0.20 -8.46
CA ARG A 324 8.24 0.24 -8.54
C ARG A 324 8.09 1.62 -7.93
N TRP A 325 6.98 2.26 -8.23
CA TRP A 325 6.74 3.66 -7.96
C TRP A 325 5.25 3.96 -7.92
N ASN A 326 4.82 4.97 -7.18
CA ASN A 326 3.44 5.42 -7.19
C ASN A 326 3.32 6.87 -7.67
N TRP A 327 2.22 7.17 -8.33
CA TRP A 327 1.80 8.53 -8.62
C TRP A 327 1.05 9.06 -7.41
N LEU A 328 1.44 10.23 -6.93
CA LEU A 328 0.74 10.91 -5.86
C LEU A 328 -0.15 12.03 -6.42
N GLN A 329 0.34 12.75 -7.41
CA GLN A 329 -0.41 13.86 -8.02
C GLN A 329 0.04 14.08 -9.47
N GLN A 330 -0.88 14.51 -10.32
CA GLN A 330 -0.57 15.03 -11.65
C GLN A 330 -1.33 16.33 -11.93
N GLN A 331 -0.66 17.23 -12.64
CA GLN A 331 -1.22 18.51 -13.10
C GLN A 331 -0.81 18.75 -14.54
N GLY A 332 -1.65 19.46 -15.29
CA GLY A 332 -1.32 19.89 -16.65
C GLY A 332 -1.61 18.88 -17.76
N ILE A 333 -2.21 17.70 -17.48
CA ILE A 333 -2.75 16.82 -18.53
C ILE A 333 -4.18 17.27 -18.89
N PRO A 334 -4.41 17.94 -20.03
CA PRO A 334 -5.73 18.41 -20.39
C PRO A 334 -6.64 17.25 -20.83
N ASP A 335 -7.96 17.46 -20.80
CA ASP A 335 -8.92 16.51 -21.36
C ASP A 335 -8.97 16.57 -22.89
N THR A 336 -8.45 17.65 -23.47
CA THR A 336 -8.34 17.86 -24.92
C THR A 336 -6.96 18.41 -25.26
N LEU A 337 -6.32 17.85 -26.27
CA LEU A 337 -4.98 18.24 -26.72
C LEU A 337 -5.01 18.48 -28.23
N SER A 338 -4.61 19.66 -28.70
CA SER A 338 -4.47 19.89 -30.14
C SER A 338 -3.23 19.18 -30.67
N MET A 339 -3.28 18.65 -31.89
CA MET A 339 -2.12 18.06 -32.56
C MET A 339 -0.94 19.03 -32.68
N GLN A 340 -1.19 20.34 -32.64
CA GLN A 340 -0.15 21.36 -32.73
C GLN A 340 0.41 21.78 -31.36
N ASP A 341 -0.36 21.55 -30.29
CA ASP A 341 -0.04 22.01 -28.95
C ASP A 341 0.23 20.82 -28.04
N GLY A 342 1.50 20.58 -27.70
CA GLY A 342 1.85 19.64 -26.63
C GLY A 342 1.50 20.19 -25.25
N ALA A 343 1.43 19.32 -24.25
CA ALA A 343 1.13 19.69 -22.86
C ALA A 343 2.36 19.53 -21.96
N PHE A 344 2.56 20.50 -21.07
CA PHE A 344 3.45 20.33 -19.93
C PHE A 344 2.71 19.65 -18.80
N VAL A 345 3.29 18.56 -18.32
CA VAL A 345 2.74 17.74 -17.25
C VAL A 345 3.67 17.82 -16.05
N THR A 346 3.12 18.16 -14.90
CA THR A 346 3.82 18.08 -13.60
C THR A 346 3.38 16.82 -12.89
N LEU A 347 4.33 16.00 -12.46
CA LEU A 347 4.09 14.73 -11.78
C LEU A 347 4.75 14.75 -10.40
N GLN A 348 4.01 14.32 -9.39
CA GLN A 348 4.56 13.96 -8.09
C GLN A 348 4.61 12.43 -8.00
N ILE A 349 5.81 11.88 -7.86
CA ILE A 349 6.04 10.43 -7.86
C ILE A 349 6.78 10.00 -6.60
N GLN A 350 6.50 8.80 -6.12
CA GLN A 350 7.17 8.21 -4.97
C GLN A 350 7.92 6.95 -5.37
N ASN A 351 9.14 6.77 -4.87
CA ASN A 351 9.82 5.49 -4.96
C ASN A 351 9.22 4.52 -3.92
N THR A 352 8.40 3.59 -4.39
CA THR A 352 7.79 2.56 -3.54
C THR A 352 8.53 1.23 -3.58
N GLY A 353 9.63 1.15 -4.33
CA GLY A 353 10.47 -0.03 -4.51
C GLY A 353 11.25 -0.44 -3.27
N THR A 354 11.99 -1.54 -3.40
CA THR A 354 12.94 -2.02 -2.39
C THR A 354 14.35 -1.47 -2.62
N GLU A 355 14.61 -0.93 -3.81
CA GLU A 355 15.88 -0.36 -4.23
C GLU A 355 15.79 1.16 -4.34
N ALA A 356 16.89 1.84 -4.03
CA ALA A 356 16.99 3.27 -4.28
C ALA A 356 17.20 3.55 -5.76
N TRP A 357 16.77 4.74 -6.19
CA TRP A 357 16.93 5.17 -7.56
C TRP A 357 18.25 5.91 -7.72
N GLY A 358 19.21 5.25 -8.39
CA GLY A 358 20.49 5.87 -8.73
C GLY A 358 20.37 6.95 -9.81
N ASN A 359 21.40 7.81 -9.90
CA ASN A 359 21.46 8.84 -10.92
C ASN A 359 21.39 8.24 -12.34
N GLY A 360 20.54 8.81 -13.20
CA GLY A 360 20.33 8.37 -14.57
C GLY A 360 19.66 7.00 -14.74
N ALA A 361 19.25 6.35 -13.65
CA ALA A 361 18.66 5.01 -13.70
C ALA A 361 17.16 5.01 -14.02
N TYR A 362 16.50 6.18 -14.09
CA TYR A 362 15.06 6.30 -14.27
C TYR A 362 14.72 7.41 -15.27
N SER A 363 13.77 7.14 -16.14
CA SER A 363 13.20 8.08 -17.10
C SER A 363 11.69 7.90 -17.13
N ILE A 364 10.96 9.00 -17.31
CA ILE A 364 9.51 8.96 -17.53
C ILE A 364 9.26 8.82 -19.04
N TRP A 365 8.47 7.83 -19.41
CA TRP A 365 8.10 7.52 -20.77
C TRP A 365 6.60 7.64 -20.92
N TYR A 366 6.13 7.99 -22.11
CA TYR A 366 4.72 7.91 -22.41
C TYR A 366 4.48 7.27 -23.77
N ARG A 367 3.29 6.75 -23.96
CA ARG A 367 2.83 6.25 -25.25
C ARG A 367 1.37 6.61 -25.41
N TRP A 368 0.97 6.69 -26.67
CA TRP A 368 -0.41 6.92 -27.02
C TRP A 368 -1.03 5.63 -27.53
N CYS A 369 -2.15 5.25 -26.96
CA CYS A 369 -2.92 4.10 -27.36
C CYS A 369 -4.30 4.51 -27.86
N GLN A 370 -4.97 3.64 -28.61
CA GLN A 370 -6.41 3.73 -28.79
C GLN A 370 -7.11 3.55 -27.43
N THR A 371 -8.34 4.06 -27.29
CA THR A 371 -9.09 3.97 -26.02
C THR A 371 -9.46 2.54 -25.61
N ASP A 372 -9.48 1.62 -26.56
CA ASP A 372 -9.65 0.17 -26.32
C ASP A 372 -8.32 -0.53 -25.95
N GLY A 373 -7.20 0.19 -25.98
CA GLY A 373 -5.86 -0.34 -25.68
C GLY A 373 -5.26 -1.25 -26.75
N THR A 374 -5.93 -1.43 -27.90
CA THR A 374 -5.56 -2.47 -28.89
C THR A 374 -4.38 -2.10 -29.77
N SER A 375 -4.09 -0.80 -29.93
CA SER A 375 -2.88 -0.32 -30.61
C SER A 375 -2.26 0.83 -29.85
N CYS A 376 -0.98 0.69 -29.51
CA CYS A 376 -0.16 1.71 -28.89
C CYS A 376 0.99 2.06 -29.83
N ALA A 377 1.22 3.36 -30.02
CA ALA A 377 2.43 3.86 -30.62
C ALA A 377 3.38 4.25 -29.47
N ASP A 378 4.46 3.47 -29.30
CA ASP A 378 5.46 3.72 -28.27
C ASP A 378 6.28 4.96 -28.64
N TYR A 379 6.24 5.99 -27.80
CA TYR A 379 6.98 7.23 -28.00
C TYR A 379 8.02 7.46 -26.92
N ALA A 380 9.29 7.38 -27.32
CA ALA A 380 10.40 7.76 -26.47
C ALA A 380 10.53 9.27 -26.35
N SER A 381 9.83 9.92 -25.41
CA SER A 381 10.31 11.23 -24.95
C SER A 381 11.15 10.99 -23.69
N SER A 382 12.44 11.30 -23.74
CA SER A 382 13.19 11.49 -22.50
C SER A 382 12.65 12.77 -21.85
N ALA A 383 11.97 12.65 -20.72
CA ALA A 383 11.71 13.82 -19.88
C ALA A 383 13.07 14.39 -19.43
N ASP A 384 13.44 15.56 -19.96
CA ASP A 384 14.52 16.36 -19.39
C ASP A 384 13.99 16.98 -18.10
N TRP A 385 14.51 16.51 -16.98
CA TRP A 385 14.28 17.10 -15.67
C TRP A 385 14.83 18.54 -15.68
N ALA A 386 13.94 19.53 -15.69
CA ALA A 386 14.32 20.94 -15.81
C ALA A 386 15.03 21.50 -14.54
N PRO A 387 15.85 22.57 -14.67
CA PRO A 387 16.99 22.90 -13.81
C PRO A 387 16.68 23.43 -12.41
N ASN A 388 15.41 23.58 -12.05
CA ASN A 388 15.01 24.17 -10.76
C ASN A 388 14.60 23.13 -9.72
N SER A 389 14.73 21.84 -10.06
CA SER A 389 14.66 20.74 -9.10
C SER A 389 16.09 20.26 -8.81
N PRO A 390 16.53 20.12 -7.54
CA PRO A 390 17.93 19.85 -7.17
C PRO A 390 18.47 18.47 -7.61
N LEU A 391 17.72 17.70 -8.40
CA LEU A 391 17.98 16.30 -8.72
C LEU A 391 18.91 16.07 -9.93
N TYR A 392 19.20 17.08 -10.75
CA TYR A 392 20.21 17.00 -11.81
C TYR A 392 21.37 17.96 -11.52
N SER A 393 22.06 17.67 -10.43
CA SER A 393 23.35 18.29 -10.12
C SER A 393 24.43 17.70 -11.02
N ASP A 394 25.32 18.54 -11.58
CA ASP A 394 26.59 18.07 -12.15
C ASP A 394 27.57 17.58 -11.05
N ASP A 395 27.11 17.54 -9.79
CA ASP A 395 27.79 16.91 -8.66
C ASP A 395 27.67 15.36 -8.75
N PRO A 396 28.79 14.62 -8.77
CA PRO A 396 28.79 13.16 -8.66
C PRO A 396 28.15 12.62 -7.36
N ASN A 397 27.80 13.49 -6.40
CA ASN A 397 26.96 13.17 -5.23
C ASN A 397 25.44 13.35 -5.47
N ALA A 398 24.99 13.31 -6.72
CA ALA A 398 23.59 13.48 -7.11
C ALA A 398 22.60 12.59 -6.30
N ILE A 399 21.43 13.16 -6.06
CA ILE A 399 20.41 12.70 -5.10
C ILE A 399 19.88 11.32 -5.48
N GLN A 400 20.22 10.33 -4.66
CA GLN A 400 19.61 9.02 -4.63
C GLN A 400 18.18 9.15 -4.07
N VAL A 401 17.16 8.74 -4.84
CA VAL A 401 15.77 8.72 -4.33
C VAL A 401 15.55 7.38 -3.65
N ASN A 402 15.60 7.38 -2.32
CA ASN A 402 15.46 6.19 -1.51
C ASN A 402 14.02 5.66 -1.51
N PRO A 403 13.81 4.37 -1.21
CA PRO A 403 12.47 3.88 -0.89
C PRO A 403 11.77 4.77 0.13
N GLY A 404 10.53 5.14 -0.20
CA GLY A 404 9.63 6.00 0.57
C GLY A 404 9.70 7.48 0.20
N GLU A 405 10.76 7.91 -0.48
CA GLU A 405 10.95 9.33 -0.84
C GLU A 405 10.08 9.72 -2.03
N THR A 406 9.55 10.94 -1.94
CA THR A 406 8.76 11.59 -2.97
C THR A 406 9.63 12.54 -3.77
N ILE A 407 9.57 12.44 -5.08
CA ILE A 407 10.09 13.46 -5.99
C ILE A 407 9.02 14.53 -6.13
N GLY A 408 9.36 15.75 -5.69
CA GLY A 408 8.42 16.86 -5.57
C GLY A 408 7.70 17.18 -6.88
N GLU A 409 8.45 17.41 -7.96
CA GLU A 409 7.90 17.68 -9.29
C GLU A 409 8.82 17.12 -10.38
N ALA A 410 8.26 16.29 -11.26
CA ALA A 410 8.84 15.88 -12.53
C ALA A 410 8.05 16.54 -13.69
N TYR A 411 8.75 17.01 -14.72
CA TYR A 411 8.11 17.64 -15.87
C TYR A 411 8.22 16.74 -17.09
N ALA A 412 7.10 16.47 -17.76
CA ALA A 412 7.07 15.78 -19.04
C ALA A 412 6.36 16.65 -20.09
N TYR A 413 6.87 16.64 -21.32
CA TYR A 413 6.22 17.30 -22.44
C TYR A 413 5.60 16.26 -23.37
N VAL A 414 4.27 16.24 -23.43
CA VAL A 414 3.51 15.22 -24.17
C VAL A 414 2.97 15.80 -25.48
N TRP A 415 3.24 15.13 -26.60
CA TRP A 415 2.75 15.55 -27.92
C TRP A 415 1.86 14.45 -28.53
N PRO A 416 0.67 14.78 -29.07
CA PRO A 416 -0.07 13.90 -29.98
C PRO A 416 0.78 13.37 -31.13
N ASP A 417 0.55 12.13 -31.53
CA ASP A 417 1.09 11.61 -32.77
C ASP A 417 0.13 11.94 -33.93
N GLU A 418 0.64 12.63 -34.96
CA GLU A 418 -0.10 12.91 -36.20
C GLU A 418 -0.65 11.62 -36.84
N ALA A 419 0.06 10.49 -36.70
CA ALA A 419 -0.36 9.22 -37.27
C ALA A 419 -1.58 8.60 -36.55
N LEU A 420 -1.89 9.04 -35.32
CA LEU A 420 -3.07 8.57 -34.59
C LEU A 420 -4.37 9.29 -35.01
N GLY A 421 -4.25 10.42 -35.72
CA GLY A 421 -5.37 11.27 -36.09
C GLY A 421 -6.10 11.88 -34.89
N THR A 422 -7.28 12.45 -35.14
CA THR A 422 -8.11 13.08 -34.10
C THR A 422 -8.97 12.07 -33.34
N GLY A 423 -9.64 12.55 -32.29
CA GLY A 423 -10.57 11.80 -31.45
C GLY A 423 -9.93 11.31 -30.15
N ALA A 424 -10.71 10.59 -29.35
CA ALA A 424 -10.25 10.07 -28.07
C ALA A 424 -9.07 9.09 -28.27
N LYS A 425 -8.01 9.31 -27.50
CA LYS A 425 -6.82 8.46 -27.40
C LYS A 425 -6.44 8.32 -25.95
N ARG A 426 -5.83 7.20 -25.59
CA ARG A 426 -5.34 6.93 -24.23
C ARG A 426 -3.88 7.31 -24.12
N LEU A 427 -3.57 8.30 -23.31
CA LEU A 427 -2.19 8.58 -22.88
C LEU A 427 -1.82 7.59 -21.78
N VAL A 428 -0.74 6.86 -21.99
CA VAL A 428 -0.17 5.91 -21.04
C VAL A 428 1.20 6.41 -20.62
N ILE A 429 1.46 6.60 -19.34
CA ILE A 429 2.75 7.09 -18.83
C ILE A 429 3.34 6.05 -17.89
N ASP A 430 4.63 5.73 -18.08
CA ASP A 430 5.37 4.77 -17.27
C ASP A 430 6.74 5.32 -16.82
N LEU A 431 7.29 4.77 -15.74
CA LEU A 431 8.65 5.06 -15.27
C LEU A 431 9.53 3.88 -15.67
N CYS A 432 10.42 4.14 -16.61
CA CYS A 432 11.36 3.15 -17.09
C CYS A 432 12.67 3.23 -16.33
N THR A 433 13.22 2.07 -16.00
CA THR A 433 14.65 1.99 -15.70
C THR A 433 15.41 1.84 -17.00
N SER A 434 16.03 2.91 -17.48
CA SER A 434 16.98 2.82 -18.58
C SER A 434 18.40 2.97 -18.06
N LEU A 435 19.28 2.07 -18.48
CA LEU A 435 20.69 2.40 -18.58
C LEU A 435 20.83 3.20 -19.89
N GLU A 436 20.82 4.55 -19.88
CA GLU A 436 21.58 5.44 -20.79
C GLU A 436 21.01 6.85 -21.05
N ILE A 437 21.95 7.81 -21.03
CA ILE A 437 22.12 9.07 -21.80
C ILE A 437 20.88 9.98 -21.95
N GLY A 438 20.68 10.88 -20.99
CA GLY A 438 19.76 12.01 -21.11
C GLY A 438 20.26 13.08 -22.11
N PHE A 439 19.34 13.64 -22.90
CA PHE A 439 19.62 14.68 -23.91
C PHE A 439 19.16 16.07 -23.47
N ARG A 440 19.92 16.72 -22.58
CA ARG A 440 19.64 18.08 -22.07
C ARG A 440 19.45 19.12 -23.17
N LYS A 441 18.36 19.89 -23.15
CA LYS A 441 18.26 21.20 -23.84
C LYS A 441 19.29 22.17 -23.31
N LYS A 442 20.13 22.73 -24.18
CA LYS A 442 21.10 23.74 -23.73
C LYS A 442 20.37 25.05 -23.42
N PRO A 443 20.79 25.85 -22.43
CA PRO A 443 20.17 27.13 -22.09
C PRO A 443 19.98 28.06 -23.30
N GLU A 444 20.97 28.06 -24.18
CA GLU A 444 21.04 28.84 -25.42
C GLU A 444 20.30 28.22 -26.62
N GLU A 445 19.83 26.99 -26.50
CA GLU A 445 19.17 26.28 -27.58
C GLU A 445 17.69 26.71 -27.66
N SER A 446 17.23 27.15 -28.81
CA SER A 446 15.80 27.36 -29.04
C SER A 446 15.05 26.03 -28.99
N MET A 447 13.75 26.07 -28.69
CA MET A 447 12.93 24.85 -28.64
C MET A 447 12.98 24.07 -29.96
N ALA A 448 12.95 24.78 -31.10
CA ALA A 448 13.06 24.17 -32.43
C ALA A 448 14.42 23.47 -32.66
N GLN A 449 15.52 24.05 -32.16
CA GLN A 449 16.85 23.45 -32.27
C GLN A 449 16.98 22.20 -31.40
N TRP A 450 16.46 22.24 -30.17
CA TRP A 450 16.44 21.09 -29.27
C TRP A 450 15.60 19.96 -29.84
N GLN A 451 14.39 20.25 -30.32
CA GLN A 451 13.51 19.28 -31.01
C GLN A 451 14.22 18.63 -32.20
N LYS A 452 14.97 19.41 -33.00
CA LYS A 452 15.74 18.88 -34.12
C LYS A 452 16.86 17.94 -33.65
N ARG A 453 17.57 18.29 -32.57
CA ARG A 453 18.64 17.47 -31.99
C ARG A 453 18.11 16.19 -31.36
N LEU A 454 17.00 16.27 -30.62
CA LEU A 454 16.32 15.11 -30.04
C LEU A 454 15.87 14.13 -31.14
N ARG A 455 15.23 14.62 -32.20
CA ARG A 455 14.83 13.79 -33.35
C ARG A 455 16.03 13.13 -34.06
N GLN A 456 17.17 13.82 -34.13
CA GLN A 456 18.39 13.27 -34.71
C GLN A 456 19.02 12.20 -33.80
N ALA A 457 19.06 12.43 -32.49
CA ALA A 457 19.52 11.48 -31.50
C ALA A 457 18.65 10.21 -31.48
N GLN A 458 17.32 10.36 -31.46
CA GLN A 458 16.37 9.23 -31.58
C GLN A 458 16.63 8.41 -32.85
N LYS A 459 16.82 9.06 -34.00
CA LYS A 459 17.12 8.38 -35.27
C LYS A 459 18.48 7.68 -35.28
N GLN A 460 19.50 8.26 -34.66
CA GLN A 460 20.82 7.62 -34.55
C GLN A 460 20.78 6.43 -33.61
N PHE A 461 20.08 6.56 -32.49
CA PHE A 461 19.94 5.55 -31.47
C PHE A 461 19.13 4.34 -31.97
N GLN A 462 17.99 4.57 -32.64
CA GLN A 462 17.23 3.53 -33.36
C GLN A 462 18.05 2.75 -34.40
N ARG A 463 19.10 3.37 -34.97
CA ARG A 463 20.01 2.71 -35.92
C ARG A 463 21.13 1.92 -35.25
N GLN A 464 21.52 2.28 -34.03
CA GLN A 464 22.69 1.71 -33.36
C GLN A 464 22.35 0.53 -32.43
N GLN A 465 21.12 0.40 -31.94
CA GLN A 465 20.74 -0.73 -31.07
C GLN A 465 19.38 -1.35 -31.47
N PRO A 466 19.36 -2.33 -32.39
CA PRO A 466 18.13 -3.05 -32.74
C PRO A 466 17.68 -4.09 -31.70
N GLN A 467 18.39 -4.28 -30.58
CA GLN A 467 18.27 -5.48 -29.72
C GLN A 467 18.36 -5.24 -28.21
N THR A 468 18.43 -4.01 -27.69
CA THR A 468 18.17 -3.79 -26.26
C THR A 468 16.67 -3.75 -26.07
N THR A 469 16.11 -4.86 -25.60
CA THR A 469 14.70 -4.97 -25.22
C THR A 469 14.44 -4.00 -24.07
N TRP A 470 13.73 -2.92 -24.36
CA TRP A 470 13.21 -1.99 -23.37
C TRP A 470 12.26 -2.74 -22.44
N GLU A 471 12.60 -2.86 -21.16
CA GLU A 471 11.71 -3.46 -20.15
C GLU A 471 10.59 -2.50 -19.69
N CYS A 472 10.51 -1.29 -20.28
CA CYS A 472 9.48 -0.29 -20.03
C CYS A 472 8.04 -0.79 -20.22
N PHE A 473 7.81 -1.52 -21.31
CA PHE A 473 6.48 -1.93 -21.77
C PHE A 473 6.43 -3.41 -22.13
N GLY A 474 7.45 -4.18 -21.70
CA GLY A 474 7.47 -5.63 -21.86
C GLY A 474 6.46 -6.30 -20.92
N ASN A 475 6.20 -7.59 -21.15
CA ASN A 475 5.32 -8.45 -20.32
C ASN A 475 5.72 -8.54 -18.82
N GLN A 476 6.75 -7.83 -18.37
CA GLN A 476 7.25 -7.82 -17.00
C GLN A 476 7.12 -6.47 -16.27
N SER A 477 6.77 -5.36 -16.95
CA SER A 477 6.38 -4.14 -16.22
C SER A 477 4.98 -4.37 -15.65
N PRO A 478 4.80 -4.41 -14.31
CA PRO A 478 3.49 -4.66 -13.75
C PRO A 478 2.59 -3.47 -14.10
N GLN A 479 1.52 -3.74 -14.86
CA GLN A 479 0.55 -2.75 -15.35
C GLN A 479 -0.06 -1.85 -14.26
N TRP A 480 0.08 -2.24 -12.99
CA TRP A 480 -0.42 -1.54 -11.81
C TRP A 480 0.29 -0.21 -11.51
N PHE A 481 1.49 0.03 -12.04
CA PHE A 481 2.22 1.29 -11.83
C PHE A 481 2.16 2.25 -13.02
N THR A 482 1.43 1.87 -14.07
CA THR A 482 1.27 2.67 -15.28
C THR A 482 0.04 3.59 -15.16
N TYR A 483 0.21 4.87 -15.47
CA TYR A 483 -0.93 5.80 -15.56
C TYR A 483 -1.60 5.71 -16.91
N GLN A 484 -2.93 5.85 -16.93
CA GLN A 484 -3.73 5.87 -18.15
C GLN A 484 -4.78 6.97 -18.04
N LYS A 485 -4.89 7.82 -19.08
CA LYS A 485 -5.99 8.79 -19.22
C LYS A 485 -6.43 8.91 -20.67
N ASP A 486 -7.74 8.86 -20.88
CA ASP A 486 -8.32 9.15 -22.19
C ASP A 486 -8.35 10.67 -22.40
N ILE A 487 -7.79 11.12 -23.52
CA ILE A 487 -7.63 12.52 -23.94
C ILE A 487 -8.19 12.64 -25.35
N ASN A 488 -8.98 13.67 -25.59
CA ASN A 488 -9.49 13.95 -26.92
C ASN A 488 -8.45 14.72 -27.76
N ILE A 489 -8.01 14.17 -28.89
CA ILE A 489 -7.06 14.84 -29.77
C ILE A 489 -7.82 15.64 -30.84
N THR A 490 -7.55 16.95 -30.93
CA THR A 490 -8.16 17.85 -31.93
C THR A 490 -7.13 18.35 -32.93
N GLN A 491 -7.59 18.91 -34.06
CA GLN A 491 -6.70 19.50 -35.07
C GLN A 491 -5.98 20.75 -34.59
#